data_AF-A0A8J2KLY6-F1
#
_entry.id   AF-A0A8J2KLY6-F1
#
_cell.length_a   1.000
_cell.length_b   1.000
_cell.length_c   1.000
_cell.angle_alpha   90.00
_cell.angle_beta   90.00
_cell.angle_gamma   90.00
#
_symmetry.space_group_name_H-M   'P 1'
#
loop_
_entity.id
_entity.type
_entity.pdbx_description
1 polymer ?
#
loop_
_entity_poly.entity_id
_entity_poly.type
_entity_poly.pdbx_seq_one_letter_code
_entity_poly.pdbx_strand_id
1 'polypeptide(L)'
;MLDTSGAIQQDFQLCYPLVSDNLSSKWTEAAEKIAAFTLCKKKSLRQFGIVDGENSNTIAAYFMLPALFRSKVKNVTTVDSAKAFIEVINPLANIEQLSATSEVLTAKVVCKGNLTNLDLQEFFVVFEHRAIQTETLLSAVG
;
A
#
# COMPACT_ATOMS: atom_id res chain seq x y z
N MET A 1 -4.97 -20.65 1.49
CA MET A 1 -6.37 -20.52 1.04
C MET A 1 -6.57 -19.04 0.73
N LEU A 2 -6.52 -18.68 -0.56
CA LEU A 2 -6.87 -17.35 -1.05
C LEU A 2 -8.38 -17.15 -0.89
N ASP A 3 -8.79 -16.17 -0.09
CA ASP A 3 -10.20 -15.78 -0.03
C ASP A 3 -10.56 -14.98 -1.29
N THR A 4 -11.70 -15.31 -1.88
CA THR A 4 -12.07 -14.82 -3.21
C THR A 4 -12.29 -13.31 -3.21
N SER A 5 -11.70 -12.65 -4.21
CA SER A 5 -11.70 -11.19 -4.37
C SER A 5 -13.11 -10.60 -4.43
N GLY A 6 -13.29 -9.44 -3.81
CA GLY A 6 -14.45 -8.57 -4.00
C GLY A 6 -15.57 -8.67 -2.97
N ALA A 7 -15.72 -9.79 -2.24
CA ALA A 7 -16.85 -9.95 -1.31
C ALA A 7 -16.84 -8.90 -0.17
N ILE A 8 -15.68 -8.71 0.47
CA ILE A 8 -15.51 -7.71 1.54
C ILE A 8 -15.67 -6.29 1.00
N GLN A 9 -15.18 -6.04 -0.21
CA GLN A 9 -15.24 -4.71 -0.85
C GLN A 9 -16.67 -4.37 -1.28
N GLN A 10 -17.40 -5.35 -1.84
CA GLN A 10 -18.82 -5.24 -2.16
C GLN A 10 -19.64 -5.05 -0.89
N ASP A 11 -19.38 -5.83 0.17
CA ASP A 11 -20.08 -5.68 1.45
C ASP A 11 -19.85 -4.31 2.07
N PHE A 12 -18.62 -3.79 2.02
CA PHE A 12 -18.29 -2.45 2.50
C PHE A 12 -18.95 -1.35 1.67
N GLN A 13 -18.91 -1.45 0.34
CA GLN A 13 -19.58 -0.50 -0.56
C GLN A 13 -21.11 -0.54 -0.41
N LEU A 14 -21.69 -1.73 -0.21
CA LEU A 14 -23.12 -1.91 0.01
C LEU A 14 -23.55 -1.33 1.37
N CYS A 15 -22.74 -1.54 2.42
CA CYS A 15 -23.06 -1.04 3.75
C CYS A 15 -22.78 0.46 3.90
N TYR A 16 -21.78 1.01 3.22
CA TYR A 16 -21.29 2.39 3.41
C TYR A 16 -20.91 3.11 2.11
N PRO A 17 -21.84 3.23 1.13
CA PRO A 17 -21.53 3.78 -0.20
C PRO A 17 -21.02 5.21 -0.15
N LEU A 18 -21.66 6.08 0.65
CA LEU A 18 -21.27 7.49 0.80
C LEU A 18 -19.88 7.69 1.44
N VAL A 19 -19.41 6.72 2.22
CA VAL A 19 -18.10 6.78 2.87
C VAL A 19 -17.02 6.34 1.90
N SER A 20 -17.28 5.30 1.10
CA SER A 20 -16.38 4.83 0.04
C SER A 20 -16.11 5.91 -1.02
N ASP A 21 -17.15 6.61 -1.48
CA ASP A 21 -17.03 7.69 -2.46
C ASP A 21 -16.31 8.94 -1.90
N ASN A 22 -16.50 9.23 -0.61
CA ASN A 22 -15.83 10.35 0.05
C ASN A 22 -14.35 10.07 0.33
N LEU A 23 -13.97 8.81 0.58
CA LEU A 23 -12.57 8.42 0.79
C LEU A 23 -11.77 8.53 -0.50
N SER A 24 -12.31 8.02 -1.60
CA SER A 24 -11.66 8.05 -2.91
C SER A 24 -11.53 9.47 -3.48
N SER A 25 -12.57 10.31 -3.34
CA SER A 25 -12.53 11.71 -3.80
C SER A 25 -11.56 12.60 -3.01
N LYS A 26 -11.40 12.35 -1.70
CA LYS A 26 -10.45 13.12 -0.85
C LYS A 26 -9.02 12.61 -0.93
N TRP A 27 -8.81 11.38 -1.40
CA TRP A 27 -7.48 10.78 -1.47
C TRP A 27 -6.54 11.53 -2.40
N THR A 28 -7.01 11.98 -3.56
CA THR A 28 -6.17 12.75 -4.51
C THR A 28 -5.59 14.02 -3.85
N GLU A 29 -6.43 14.81 -3.18
CA GLU A 29 -5.99 16.02 -2.48
C GLU A 29 -5.07 15.71 -1.30
N ALA A 30 -5.36 14.63 -0.56
CA ALA A 30 -4.48 14.17 0.53
C ALA A 30 -3.12 13.72 0.00
N ALA A 31 -3.09 12.96 -1.09
CA ALA A 31 -1.89 12.45 -1.72
C ALA A 31 -0.96 13.58 -2.19
N GLU A 32 -1.52 14.62 -2.80
CA GLU A 32 -0.76 15.82 -3.18
C GLU A 32 -0.11 16.50 -1.97
N LYS A 33 -0.85 16.66 -0.86
CA LYS A 33 -0.32 17.24 0.38
C LYS A 33 0.78 16.38 1.00
N ILE A 34 0.64 15.05 0.94
CA ILE A 34 1.64 14.10 1.44
C ILE A 34 2.93 14.19 0.60
N ALA A 35 2.80 14.19 -0.73
CA ALA A 35 3.92 14.34 -1.65
C ALA A 35 4.64 15.69 -1.46
N ALA A 36 3.89 16.79 -1.31
CA ALA A 36 4.47 18.09 -1.01
C ALA A 36 5.23 18.09 0.33
N PHE A 37 4.66 17.50 1.38
CA PHE A 37 5.28 17.44 2.69
C PHE A 37 6.59 16.63 2.69
N THR A 38 6.63 15.48 2.01
CA THR A 38 7.84 14.64 1.92
C THR A 38 8.95 15.31 1.11
N LEU A 39 8.61 16.01 0.02
CA LEU A 39 9.54 16.83 -0.75
C LEU A 39 10.15 17.96 0.12
N CYS A 40 9.33 18.66 0.91
CA CYS A 40 9.82 19.67 1.86
C CYS A 40 10.77 19.09 2.93
N LYS A 41 10.62 17.81 3.28
CA LYS A 41 11.51 17.10 4.22
C LYS A 41 12.77 16.52 3.56
N LYS A 42 13.08 16.88 2.30
CA LYS A 42 14.19 16.34 1.50
C LYS A 42 14.16 14.81 1.31
N LYS A 43 12.99 14.17 1.51
CA LYS A 43 12.83 12.75 1.20
C LYS A 43 12.39 12.64 -0.25
N SER A 44 13.30 12.18 -1.12
CA SER A 44 12.99 11.94 -2.52
C SER A 44 12.22 10.62 -2.68
N LEU A 45 11.29 10.56 -3.62
CA LEU A 45 10.66 9.32 -4.11
C LEU A 45 11.67 8.21 -4.41
N ARG A 46 12.85 8.60 -4.91
CA ARG A 46 13.96 7.68 -5.19
C ARG A 46 14.47 6.94 -3.95
N GLN A 47 14.35 7.52 -2.75
CA GLN A 47 14.73 6.83 -1.52
C GLN A 47 13.80 5.64 -1.22
N PHE A 48 12.59 5.67 -1.78
CA PHE A 48 11.64 4.56 -1.75
C PHE A 48 11.73 3.67 -2.99
N GLY A 49 12.66 3.95 -3.92
CA GLY A 49 12.85 3.19 -5.16
C GLY A 49 11.89 3.57 -6.30
N ILE A 50 11.19 4.69 -6.20
CA ILE A 50 10.19 5.15 -7.19
C ILE A 50 10.85 6.14 -8.18
N VAL A 51 10.65 5.93 -9.48
CA VAL A 51 11.12 6.78 -10.58
C VAL A 51 9.88 7.25 -11.39
N ASP A 52 9.82 8.54 -11.71
CA ASP A 52 8.63 9.30 -12.13
C ASP A 52 7.71 8.64 -13.20
N GLY A 53 6.40 8.89 -13.07
CA GLY A 53 5.31 8.55 -14.01
C GLY A 53 4.04 9.39 -13.73
N GLU A 54 3.09 9.48 -14.67
CA GLU A 54 1.94 10.41 -14.58
C GLU A 54 1.00 10.17 -13.38
N ASN A 55 0.87 8.93 -12.90
CA ASN A 55 0.11 8.57 -11.69
C ASN A 55 0.99 8.43 -10.43
N SER A 56 2.25 8.89 -10.51
CA SER A 56 3.26 8.66 -9.48
C SER A 56 2.86 9.23 -8.12
N ASN A 57 2.26 10.42 -8.08
CA ASN A 57 2.02 11.11 -6.82
C ASN A 57 0.99 10.40 -5.94
N THR A 58 -0.10 9.91 -6.53
CA THR A 58 -1.20 9.26 -5.79
C THR A 58 -0.81 7.90 -5.23
N ILE A 59 -0.08 7.10 -6.02
CA ILE A 59 0.42 5.79 -5.58
C ILE A 59 1.59 5.96 -4.62
N ALA A 60 2.53 6.85 -4.93
CA ALA A 60 3.68 7.09 -4.08
C ALA A 60 3.32 7.69 -2.71
N ALA A 61 2.23 8.45 -2.62
CA ALA A 61 1.71 8.92 -1.34
C ALA A 61 1.43 7.77 -0.36
N TYR A 62 1.04 6.59 -0.84
CA TYR A 62 0.88 5.40 0.01
C TYR A 62 2.19 4.89 0.60
N PHE A 63 3.26 4.90 -0.19
CA PHE A 63 4.60 4.53 0.29
C PHE A 63 5.19 5.61 1.20
N MET A 64 4.72 6.85 1.07
CA MET A 64 5.14 7.98 1.87
C MET A 64 4.34 8.18 3.17
N LEU A 65 3.14 7.61 3.27
CA LEU A 65 2.29 7.66 4.47
C LEU A 65 3.06 7.30 5.76
N PRO A 66 3.87 6.22 5.79
CA PRO A 66 4.68 5.88 6.96
C PRO A 66 5.73 6.93 7.34
N ALA A 67 6.10 7.85 6.44
CA ALA A 67 6.96 8.98 6.78
C ALA A 67 6.27 10.04 7.66
N LEU A 68 4.93 10.06 7.67
CA LEU A 68 4.11 10.95 8.50
C LEU A 68 3.96 10.39 9.90
N PHE A 69 3.77 9.08 10.02
CA PHE A 69 3.72 8.37 11.28
C PHE A 69 5.15 8.10 11.75
N ARG A 70 5.71 8.99 12.57
CA ARG A 70 7.02 8.74 13.20
C ARG A 70 6.96 7.39 13.91
N SER A 71 7.70 6.41 13.41
CA SER A 71 7.95 5.19 14.17
C SER A 71 8.60 5.61 15.49
N LYS A 72 7.91 5.34 16.61
CA LYS A 72 8.48 5.54 17.96
C LYS A 72 9.57 4.50 18.26
N VAL A 73 9.76 3.53 17.37
CA VAL A 73 10.77 2.49 17.48
C VAL A 73 12.13 3.07 17.08
N LYS A 74 13.09 3.06 18.01
CA LYS A 74 14.48 3.46 17.75
C LYS A 74 15.06 2.60 16.62
N ASN A 75 15.82 3.24 15.72
CA ASN A 75 16.61 2.63 14.64
C ASN A 75 15.86 2.10 13.40
N VAL A 76 14.53 2.29 13.30
CA VAL A 76 13.81 1.93 12.06
C VAL A 76 13.89 3.10 11.07
N THR A 77 14.42 2.86 9.88
CA THR A 77 14.46 3.91 8.84
C THR A 77 13.07 4.13 8.26
N THR A 78 12.82 5.31 7.69
CA THR A 78 11.53 5.58 7.04
C THR A 78 11.27 4.64 5.86
N VAL A 79 12.32 4.19 5.18
CA VAL A 79 12.22 3.24 4.07
C VAL A 79 11.81 1.87 4.57
N ASP A 80 12.35 1.42 5.71
CA ASP A 80 11.95 0.15 6.32
C ASP A 80 10.50 0.20 6.81
N SER A 81 10.07 1.31 7.41
CA SER A 81 8.66 1.52 7.75
C SER A 81 7.74 1.48 6.54
N ALA A 82 8.18 2.05 5.39
CA ALA A 82 7.42 2.00 4.16
C ALA A 82 7.28 0.57 3.62
N LYS A 83 8.39 -0.19 3.60
CA LYS A 83 8.41 -1.60 3.18
C LYS A 83 7.64 -2.52 4.13
N ALA A 84 7.57 -2.17 5.41
CA ALA A 84 6.75 -2.89 6.39
C ALA A 84 5.25 -2.64 6.18
N PHE A 85 4.88 -1.46 5.69
CA PHE A 85 3.49 -1.08 5.42
C PHE A 85 2.99 -1.63 4.06
N ILE A 86 3.74 -1.37 2.99
CA ILE A 86 3.47 -1.88 1.64
C ILE A 86 4.74 -2.51 1.10
N GLU A 87 4.66 -3.79 0.77
CA GLU A 87 5.73 -4.53 0.12
C GLU A 87 5.40 -4.76 -1.34
N VAL A 88 6.36 -4.48 -2.23
CA VAL A 88 6.25 -4.82 -3.64
C VAL A 88 7.15 -6.01 -3.93
N ILE A 89 6.55 -7.10 -4.39
CA ILE A 89 7.23 -8.35 -4.74
C ILE A 89 7.25 -8.56 -6.25
N ASN A 90 8.13 -9.47 -6.68
CA ASN A 90 8.23 -9.88 -8.07
C ASN A 90 6.86 -10.40 -8.58
N PRO A 91 6.41 -10.03 -9.79
CA PRO A 91 5.17 -10.55 -10.40
C PRO A 91 5.06 -12.08 -10.42
N LEU A 92 6.18 -12.80 -10.50
CA LEU A 92 6.24 -14.26 -10.52
C LEU A 92 6.22 -14.90 -9.12
N ALA A 93 6.22 -14.10 -8.05
CA ALA A 93 6.27 -14.60 -6.69
C ALA A 93 4.95 -15.26 -6.27
N ASN A 94 5.06 -16.36 -5.52
CA ASN A 94 3.91 -17.07 -4.98
C ASN A 94 3.49 -16.46 -3.63
N ILE A 95 2.35 -15.77 -3.62
CA ILE A 95 1.78 -15.11 -2.44
C ILE A 95 1.40 -16.10 -1.35
N GLU A 96 0.93 -17.31 -1.69
CA GLU A 96 0.50 -18.29 -0.69
C GLU A 96 1.67 -18.81 0.15
N GLN A 97 2.84 -18.96 -0.48
CA GLN A 97 4.06 -19.32 0.23
C GLN A 97 4.51 -18.18 1.15
N LEU A 98 4.45 -16.93 0.66
CA LEU A 98 4.78 -15.75 1.45
C LEU A 98 3.86 -15.58 2.67
N SER A 99 2.55 -15.76 2.50
CA SER A 99 1.59 -15.66 3.61
C SER A 99 1.79 -16.79 4.63
N ALA A 100 2.09 -18.00 4.17
CA ALA A 100 2.37 -19.13 5.05
C ALA A 100 3.63 -18.94 5.90
N THR A 101 4.65 -18.26 5.37
CA THR A 101 5.91 -17.96 6.09
C THR A 101 5.88 -16.68 6.91
N SER A 102 4.82 -15.86 6.80
CA SER A 102 4.77 -14.58 7.49
C SER A 102 4.53 -14.79 8.99
N GLU A 103 5.53 -14.49 9.82
CA GLU A 103 5.41 -14.42 11.28
C GLU A 103 4.78 -13.10 11.76
N VAL A 104 4.44 -12.21 10.82
CA VAL A 104 3.96 -10.86 11.11
C VAL A 104 2.49 -10.92 11.53
N LEU A 105 2.23 -10.61 12.81
CA LEU A 105 0.89 -10.53 13.41
C LEU A 105 0.08 -9.30 12.97
N THR A 106 0.69 -8.36 12.25
CA THR A 106 0.02 -7.14 11.78
C THR A 106 -0.29 -7.23 10.30
N ALA A 107 -1.45 -6.70 9.90
CA ALA A 107 -1.85 -6.69 8.50
C ALA A 107 -0.84 -5.92 7.66
N LYS A 108 -0.48 -6.49 6.51
CA LYS A 108 0.49 -5.93 5.57
C LYS A 108 -0.08 -5.94 4.16
N VAL A 109 0.15 -4.85 3.43
CA VAL A 109 -0.22 -4.79 2.02
C VAL A 109 0.93 -5.33 1.18
N VAL A 110 0.64 -6.26 0.28
CA VAL A 110 1.59 -6.84 -0.66
C VAL A 110 1.10 -6.61 -2.08
N CYS A 111 1.95 -5.99 -2.91
CA CYS A 111 1.65 -5.73 -4.31
C CYS A 111 2.60 -6.56 -5.18
N LYS A 112 2.07 -7.19 -6.23
CA LYS A 112 2.92 -7.76 -7.27
C LYS A 112 3.15 -6.72 -8.35
N GLY A 113 4.41 -6.49 -8.71
CA GLY A 113 4.71 -5.50 -9.73
C GLY A 113 6.13 -4.98 -9.69
N ASN A 114 6.34 -3.84 -10.35
CA ASN A 114 7.59 -3.12 -10.36
C ASN A 114 7.43 -1.74 -9.72
N LEU A 115 8.00 -1.59 -8.52
CA LEU A 115 7.98 -0.33 -7.77
C LEU A 115 8.69 0.83 -8.49
N THR A 116 9.68 0.53 -9.33
CA THR A 116 10.48 1.55 -10.03
C THR A 116 9.61 2.39 -10.96
N ASN A 117 8.72 1.73 -11.71
CA ASN A 117 7.84 2.34 -12.69
C ASN A 117 6.39 2.45 -12.19
N LEU A 118 6.14 2.06 -10.93
CA LEU A 118 4.80 1.95 -10.34
C LEU A 118 3.83 1.08 -11.15
N ASP A 119 4.36 0.08 -11.85
CA ASP A 119 3.58 -0.91 -12.58
C ASP A 119 3.15 -2.01 -11.61
N LEU A 120 2.04 -1.78 -10.91
CA LEU A 120 1.46 -2.69 -9.92
C LEU A 120 0.28 -3.44 -10.54
N GLN A 121 0.33 -4.76 -10.51
CA GLN A 121 -0.59 -5.64 -11.25
C GLN A 121 -1.61 -6.31 -10.34
N GLU A 122 -1.18 -6.80 -9.17
CA GLU A 122 -2.06 -7.47 -8.21
C GLU A 122 -1.83 -6.91 -6.81
N PHE A 123 -2.90 -6.84 -6.01
CA PHE A 123 -2.89 -6.26 -4.67
C PHE A 123 -3.45 -7.27 -3.67
N PHE A 124 -2.77 -7.41 -2.54
CA PHE A 124 -3.12 -8.35 -1.49
C PHE A 124 -3.01 -7.71 -0.12
N VAL A 125 -3.92 -8.06 0.77
CA VAL A 125 -3.79 -7.84 2.22
C VAL A 125 -3.42 -9.18 2.85
N VAL A 126 -2.25 -9.22 3.48
CA VAL A 126 -1.73 -10.40 4.18
C VAL A 126 -1.88 -10.19 5.67
N PHE A 127 -2.58 -11.12 6.33
CA PHE A 127 -2.81 -11.11 7.78
C PHE A 127 -3.05 -12.54 8.27
N GLU A 128 -2.43 -12.92 9.40
CA GLU A 128 -2.63 -14.23 10.05
C GLU A 128 -2.58 -15.43 9.08
N HIS A 129 -1.52 -15.50 8.26
CA HIS A 129 -1.30 -16.53 7.25
C HIS A 129 -2.31 -16.59 6.10
N ARG A 130 -3.22 -15.61 6.02
CA ARG A 130 -4.17 -15.45 4.93
C ARG A 130 -3.71 -14.32 4.01
N ALA A 131 -4.03 -14.48 2.74
CA ALA A 131 -3.88 -13.43 1.74
C ALA A 131 -5.25 -13.20 1.10
N ILE A 132 -5.72 -11.96 1.16
CA ILE A 132 -6.99 -11.53 0.56
C ILE A 132 -6.64 -10.65 -0.63
N GLN A 133 -7.10 -11.03 -1.81
CA GLN A 133 -6.86 -10.25 -3.03
C GLN A 133 -7.84 -9.08 -3.14
N THR A 134 -7.33 -7.89 -3.39
CA THR A 134 -8.12 -6.68 -3.61
C THR A 134 -7.99 -6.18 -5.05
N GLU A 135 -8.97 -5.40 -5.50
CA GLU A 135 -8.99 -4.87 -6.87
C GLU A 135 -8.01 -3.71 -7.07
N THR A 136 -7.77 -2.92 -6.02
CA THR A 136 -6.92 -1.73 -6.08
C THR A 136 -6.03 -1.61 -4.86
N LEU A 137 -4.95 -0.84 -4.98
CA LEU A 137 -4.09 -0.47 -3.86
C LEU A 137 -4.85 0.33 -2.78
N LEU A 138 -5.77 1.22 -3.19
CA LEU A 138 -6.60 1.97 -2.26
C LEU A 138 -7.45 1.03 -1.40
N SER A 139 -8.06 0.01 -2.01
CA SER A 139 -8.84 -1.01 -1.29
C SER A 139 -7.98 -1.89 -0.37
N ALA A 140 -6.68 -2.02 -0.66
CA ALA A 140 -5.76 -2.79 0.19
C ALA A 140 -5.31 -1.98 1.42
N VAL A 141 -5.23 -0.66 1.28
CA VAL A 141 -4.73 0.25 2.34
C VAL A 141 -5.86 0.83 3.21
N GLY A 142 -7.05 1.04 2.64
CA GLY A 142 -8.22 1.62 3.31
C GLY A 142 -8.97 0.64 4.19
#